data_AF-A0A2K0XTU6-F1
#
_entry.id   AF-A0A2K0XTU6-F1
#
_cell.length_a   1.000
_cell.length_b   1.000
_cell.length_c   1.000
_cell.angle_alpha   90.00
_cell.angle_beta   90.00
_cell.angle_gamma   90.00
#
_symmetry.space_group_name_H-M   'P 1'
#
loop_
_entity.id
_entity.type
_entity.pdbx_description
1 polymer ?
#
loop_
_entity_poly.entity_id
_entity_poly.type
_entity_poly.pdbx_seq_one_letter_code
_entity_poly.pdbx_strand_id
1 'polypeptide(L)' 'MAKLLILLGAVLLILGVVLSLFPNALSWFGKLPGDISHRSADGSVRIYFPIVTMIVISLVLGILLNVFRR' A
#
# COMPACT_ATOMS: atom_id res chain seq x y z
N MET A 1 -20.11 -11.65 -9.06
CA MET A 1 -19.14 -11.12 -10.04
C MET A 1 -19.37 -9.65 -10.38
N ALA A 2 -20.54 -9.25 -10.91
CA ALA A 2 -20.81 -7.84 -11.25
C ALA A 2 -20.61 -6.86 -10.08
N LYS A 3 -21.13 -7.16 -8.89
CA LYS A 3 -20.95 -6.33 -7.68
C LYS A 3 -19.47 -6.15 -7.29
N LEU A 4 -18.67 -7.21 -7.48
CA LEU A 4 -17.24 -7.22 -7.17
C LEU A 4 -16.48 -6.34 -8.16
N LEU A 5 -16.83 -6.41 -9.45
CA LEU A 5 -16.28 -5.54 -10.49
C LEU A 5 -16.64 -4.06 -10.26
N ILE A 6 -17.88 -3.76 -9.87
CA ILE A 6 -18.32 -2.39 -9.53
C ILE A 6 -17.54 -1.86 -8.33
N LEU A 7 -17.40 -2.66 -7.26
CA LEU A 7 -16.64 -2.28 -6.08
C LEU A 7 -15.17 -2.01 -6.42
N LEU A 8 -14.54 -2.89 -7.19
CA LEU A 8 -13.13 -2.77 -7.57
C LEU A 8 -12.89 -1.54 -8.45
N GLY A 9 -13.80 -1.26 -9.39
CA GLY A 9 -13.79 -0.03 -10.19
C GLY A 9 -13.94 1.24 -9.35
N ALA A 10 -14.84 1.25 -8.36
CA ALA A 10 -15.01 2.38 -7.46
C ALA A 10 -13.76 2.64 -6.61
N VAL A 11 -13.13 1.58 -6.08
CA VAL A 11 -11.87 1.67 -5.32
C VAL A 11 -10.75 2.22 -6.19
N LEU A 12 -10.60 1.74 -7.43
CA LEU A 12 -9.60 2.25 -8.37
C LEU A 12 -9.81 3.72 -8.72
N LEU A 13 -11.07 4.15 -8.91
CA LEU A 13 -11.39 5.55 -9.19
C LEU A 13 -11.00 6.46 -8.02
N ILE A 14 -11.37 6.07 -6.79
CA ILE A 14 -10.99 6.80 -5.58
C ILE A 14 -9.47 6.89 -5.45
N LEU A 15 -8.76 5.77 -5.63
CA LEU A 15 -7.30 5.75 -5.62
C LEU A 15 -6.71 6.70 -6.68
N GLY A 16 -7.23 6.68 -7.90
CA GLY A 16 -6.79 7.57 -8.98
C GLY A 16 -6.96 9.06 -8.63
N VAL A 17 -8.11 9.44 -8.07
CA VAL A 17 -8.37 10.82 -7.62
C VAL A 17 -7.41 11.23 -6.50
N VAL A 18 -7.24 10.37 -5.49
CA VAL A 18 -6.33 10.64 -4.37
C VAL A 18 -4.90 10.83 -4.85
N LEU A 19 -4.42 9.96 -5.75
CA LEU A 19 -3.07 10.07 -6.30
C LEU A 19 -2.89 11.30 -7.21
N SER A 20 -3.95 11.73 -7.88
CA SER A 20 -3.93 12.95 -8.71
C SER A 20 -3.84 14.23 -7.86
N LEU A 21 -4.62 14.31 -6.78
CA LEU A 21 -4.63 15.49 -5.89
C LEU A 21 -3.44 15.51 -4.93
N PHE A 22 -2.97 14.33 -4.53
CA PHE A 22 -1.89 14.15 -3.57
C PHE A 22 -0.81 13.22 -4.17
N PRO A 23 0.09 13.75 -5.01
CA PRO A 23 1.11 12.94 -5.69
C PRO A 23 2.06 12.23 -4.70
N ASN A 24 2.20 12.76 -3.49
CA ASN A 24 3.01 12.16 -2.43
C ASN A 24 2.21 11.28 -1.45
N ALA A 25 0.93 10.97 -1.73
CA ALA A 25 0.08 10.21 -0.83
C ALA A 25 0.57 8.79 -0.55
N LEU A 26 1.34 8.17 -1.44
CA LEU A 26 1.96 6.85 -1.24
C LEU A 26 3.46 6.93 -0.96
N SER A 27 4.02 8.13 -0.78
CA SER A 27 5.47 8.31 -0.61
C SER A 27 6.02 7.70 0.69
N TRP A 28 5.15 7.40 1.65
CA TRP A 28 5.44 6.72 2.92
C TRP A 28 5.49 5.19 2.81
N PHE A 29 4.88 4.63 1.76
CA PHE A 29 4.78 3.19 1.58
C PHE A 29 6.17 2.58 1.33
N GLY A 30 6.60 1.65 2.19
CA GLY A 30 7.94 1.06 2.12
C GLY A 30 9.06 1.93 2.68
N LYS A 31 8.74 3.01 3.42
CA LYS A 31 9.70 3.89 4.10
C LYS A 31 9.46 3.97 5.62
N LEU A 32 8.75 3.01 6.18
CA LEU A 32 8.55 2.94 7.63
C LEU A 32 9.86 2.54 8.31
N PRO A 33 10.11 2.98 9.56
CA PRO A 33 11.29 2.54 10.32
C PRO A 33 11.26 1.02 10.46
N GLY A 34 12.32 0.35 9.99
CA GLY A 34 12.41 -1.11 9.90
C GLY A 34 12.12 -1.69 8.52
N ASP A 35 11.66 -0.90 7.54
CA ASP A 35 11.72 -1.30 6.14
C ASP A 35 13.17 -1.29 5.65
N ILE A 36 13.56 -2.37 4.96
CA ILE A 36 14.92 -2.57 4.50
C ILE A 36 15.03 -2.03 3.08
N SER A 37 15.78 -0.96 2.89
CA SER A 37 16.15 -0.45 1.56
C SER A 37 17.66 -0.44 1.40
N HIS A 38 18.18 -1.30 0.54
CA HIS A 38 19.60 -1.32 0.19
C HIS A 38 19.78 -0.90 -1.27
N ARG A 39 20.77 -0.03 -1.50
CA ARG A 39 21.20 0.36 -2.84
C ARG A 39 22.69 0.07 -2.94
N SER A 40 23.09 -0.63 -3.99
CA SER A 40 24.51 -0.87 -4.28
C SER A 40 25.25 0.44 -4.54
N ALA A 41 26.55 0.45 -4.26
CA ALA A 41 27.40 1.64 -4.37
C ALA A 41 27.47 2.20 -5.81
N ASP A 42 27.41 1.33 -6.80
CA ASP A 42 27.34 1.62 -8.24
C ASP A 42 25.90 1.92 -8.72
N GLY A 43 24.90 1.77 -7.84
CA GLY A 43 23.50 1.99 -8.13
C GLY A 43 22.83 0.94 -9.01
N SER A 44 23.52 -0.15 -9.39
CA SER A 44 23.03 -1.19 -10.31
C SER A 44 21.95 -2.07 -9.69
N VAL A 45 22.02 -2.31 -8.38
CA VAL A 45 21.07 -3.13 -7.64
C VAL A 45 20.41 -2.33 -6.52
N ARG A 46 19.10 -2.50 -6.39
CA ARG A 46 18.26 -1.85 -5.39
C ARG A 46 17.30 -2.89 -4.83
N ILE A 47 17.47 -3.23 -3.56
CA ILE A 47 16.67 -4.23 -2.84
C ILE A 47 15.74 -3.49 -1.89
N TYR A 48 14.44 -3.75 -2.02
CA TYR A 48 13.41 -3.24 -1.13
C TYR A 48 12.69 -4.38 -0.44
N PHE A 49 12.70 -4.35 0.89
CA PHE A 49 12.01 -5.30 1.76
C PHE A 49 11.14 -4.53 2.75
N PRO A 50 9.88 -4.22 2.39
CA PRO A 50 8.99 -3.39 3.18
C PRO A 50 8.29 -4.21 4.29
N ILE A 51 9.07 -4.82 5.18
CA ILE A 51 8.59 -5.77 6.19
C ILE A 51 7.58 -5.09 7.14
N VAL A 52 7.93 -3.92 7.66
CA VAL A 52 7.09 -3.21 8.63
C VAL A 52 5.84 -2.67 7.95
N THR A 53 5.98 -2.12 6.75
CA THR A 53 4.82 -1.70 5.93
C THR A 53 3.85 -2.87 5.74
N MET A 54 4.32 -4.07 5.38
CA MET A 54 3.43 -5.23 5.17
C MET A 54 2.72 -5.70 6.44
N ILE A 55 3.40 -5.64 7.59
CA ILE A 55 2.81 -5.98 8.89
C ILE A 55 1.67 -4.99 9.23
N VAL A 56 1.93 -3.68 9.08
CA VAL A 56 0.93 -2.64 9.34
C VAL A 56 -0.29 -2.82 8.45
N ILE A 57 -0.09 -3.05 7.15
CA ILE A 57 -1.20 -3.27 6.20
C ILE A 57 -2.01 -4.50 6.59
N SER A 58 -1.34 -5.61 6.93
CA SER A 58 -2.03 -6.85 7.32
C SER A 58 -2.86 -6.64 8.58
N LEU A 59 -2.34 -5.91 9.57
CA LEU A 59 -3.07 -5.57 10.79
C LEU A 59 -4.28 -4.69 10.51
N VAL A 60 -4.11 -3.63 9.72
CA VAL A 60 -5.20 -2.70 9.36
C VAL A 60 -6.30 -3.42 8.58
N LEU A 61 -5.94 -4.19 7.54
CA LEU A 61 -6.90 -4.98 6.79
C LEU A 61 -7.60 -6.01 7.67
N GLY A 62 -6.87 -6.67 8.57
CA GLY A 62 -7.43 -7.61 9.53
C GLY A 62 -8.47 -6.97 10.45
N ILE A 63 -8.17 -5.80 11.02
CA ILE A 63 -9.10 -5.04 11.86
C ILE A 63 -10.33 -4.62 11.05
N LEU A 64 -10.15 -4.04 9.86
CA LEU A 64 -11.26 -3.61 9.00
C LEU A 64 -12.19 -4.78 8.66
N LEU A 65 -11.62 -5.89 8.18
CA LEU A 65 -12.39 -7.09 7.87
C LEU A 65 -13.12 -7.65 9.09
N ASN A 66 -12.51 -7.61 10.28
CA ASN A 66 -13.17 -8.06 11.50
C ASN A 66 -14.34 -7.16 11.90
N VAL A 67 -14.19 -5.84 11.74
CA VAL A 67 -15.26 -4.86 12.02
C VAL A 67 -16.42 -5.00 11.04
N PHE A 68 -16.15 -5.19 9.75
CA PHE A 68 -17.19 -5.35 8.72
C PHE A 68 -17.81 -6.77 8.64
N ARG A 69 -17.20 -7.76 9.30
CA ARG A 69 -17.73 -9.13 9.39
C ARG A 69 -18.61 -9.38 10.62
N ARG A 70 -18.68 -8.43 11.55
CA ARG A 70 -19.76 -8.34 12.54
C ARG A 70 -20.96 -7.64 11.93
#